data_AF-A0A6N8IDP6-F1
#
_entry.id   AF-A0A6N8IDP6-F1
#
_cell.length_a   1.000
_cell.length_b   1.000
_cell.length_c   1.000
_cell.angle_alpha   90.00
_cell.angle_beta   90.00
_cell.angle_gamma   90.00
#
_symmetry.space_group_name_H-M   'P 1'
#
loop_
_entity.id
_entity.type
_entity.pdbx_description
1 polymer ?
#
loop_
_entity_poly.entity_id
_entity_poly.type
_entity_poly.pdbx_seq_one_letter_code
_entity_poly.pdbx_strand_id
1 'polypeptide(L)'
;MDTIVLLVAVVAGLVALELLGMRAYRRHRARKQAAFTRENVGAVYDDLQAARARCLAEKRAFALLADAARSAGRPEDGAVLDALAAGERAHLAALEAFRGPLHAESVDPAAYPSLPSSLDDALRIAAGRLDDWSTGACRDAAARARVRGYRDIAKLYRQLQEVEQAAACLCLDMAEGARPAGLFSFCPACGLVVAGRRPAFCTVCTKPGFEFEDVAMPAMPEAAAAMLKPEGVA
;
A
#
# COMPACT_ATOMS: atom_id res chain seq x y z
N MET A 1 -6.56 -63.41 28.89
CA MET A 1 -5.83 -62.12 28.75
C MET A 1 -6.61 -61.13 29.58
N ASP A 2 -6.12 -60.83 30.79
CA ASP A 2 -6.92 -60.20 31.82
C ASP A 2 -7.34 -58.78 31.43
N THR A 3 -8.59 -58.43 31.74
CA THR A 3 -9.17 -57.09 31.57
C THR A 3 -8.28 -55.99 32.15
N ILE A 4 -7.51 -56.31 33.19
CA ILE A 4 -6.49 -55.44 33.80
C ILE A 4 -5.38 -55.08 32.80
N VAL A 5 -4.88 -56.04 32.02
CA VAL A 5 -3.82 -55.82 31.01
C VAL A 5 -4.33 -54.92 29.88
N LEU A 6 -5.59 -55.12 29.45
CA LEU A 6 -6.23 -54.27 28.45
C LEU A 6 -6.37 -52.82 28.95
N LEU A 7 -6.80 -52.65 30.21
CA LEU A 7 -6.98 -51.34 30.82
C LEU A 7 -5.64 -50.59 30.95
N VAL A 8 -4.59 -51.28 31.37
CA VAL A 8 -3.22 -50.72 31.44
C VAL A 8 -2.72 -50.31 30.06
N ALA A 9 -2.96 -51.12 29.03
CA ALA A 9 -2.56 -50.80 27.65
C ALA A 9 -3.28 -49.55 27.10
N VAL A 10 -4.58 -49.39 27.39
CA VAL A 10 -5.37 -48.22 26.99
C VAL A 10 -4.88 -46.95 27.69
N VAL A 11 -4.65 -47.01 29.00
CA VAL A 11 -4.13 -45.87 29.77
C VAL A 11 -2.73 -45.48 29.26
N ALA A 12 -1.85 -46.45 29.01
CA ALA A 12 -0.52 -46.18 28.45
C ALA A 12 -0.59 -45.53 27.05
N GLY A 13 -1.55 -45.96 26.21
CA GLY A 13 -1.78 -45.37 24.89
C GLY A 13 -2.24 -43.90 24.96
N LEU A 14 -3.15 -43.58 25.88
CA LEU A 14 -3.62 -42.20 26.09
C LEU A 14 -2.49 -41.28 26.59
N VAL A 15 -1.70 -41.74 27.56
CA VAL A 15 -0.54 -41.00 28.06
C VAL A 15 0.50 -40.77 26.96
N ALA A 16 0.75 -41.76 26.10
CA ALA A 16 1.65 -41.60 24.96
C ALA A 16 1.15 -40.54 23.96
N LEU A 17 -0.17 -40.50 23.70
CA LEU A 17 -0.82 -39.49 22.86
C LEU A 17 -0.69 -38.08 23.43
N GLU A 18 -0.91 -37.90 24.74
CA GLU A 18 -0.73 -36.61 25.41
C GLU A 18 0.74 -36.16 25.38
N LEU A 19 1.69 -37.06 25.60
CA LEU A 19 3.12 -36.75 25.53
C LEU A 19 3.54 -36.34 24.11
N LEU A 20 2.99 -36.98 23.07
CA LEU A 20 3.18 -36.58 21.67
C LEU A 20 2.58 -35.20 21.40
N GLY A 21 1.37 -34.94 21.88
CA GLY A 21 0.70 -33.64 21.80
C GLY A 21 1.52 -32.53 22.48
N MET A 22 2.00 -32.77 23.69
CA MET A 22 2.87 -31.83 24.42
C MET A 22 4.21 -31.60 23.72
N ARG A 23 4.83 -32.64 23.15
CA ARG A 23 6.09 -32.48 22.38
C ARG A 23 5.87 -31.68 21.11
N ALA A 24 4.79 -31.93 20.37
CA ALA A 24 4.41 -31.16 19.19
C ALA A 24 4.14 -29.69 19.56
N TYR A 25 3.39 -29.46 20.64
CA TYR A 25 3.12 -28.12 21.16
C TYR A 25 4.39 -27.39 21.60
N ARG A 26 5.30 -28.07 22.34
CA ARG A 26 6.59 -27.48 22.75
C ARG A 26 7.48 -27.17 21.55
N ARG A 27 7.54 -28.02 20.53
CA ARG A 27 8.26 -27.73 19.27
C ARG A 27 7.65 -26.55 18.53
N HIS A 28 6.32 -26.46 18.46
CA HIS A 28 5.63 -25.32 17.86
C HIS A 28 5.89 -24.02 18.65
N ARG A 29 5.83 -24.08 19.99
CA ARG A 29 6.14 -22.94 20.86
C ARG A 29 7.60 -22.52 20.75
N ALA A 30 8.54 -23.46 20.71
CA ALA A 30 9.97 -23.20 20.52
C ALA A 30 10.27 -22.61 19.14
N ARG A 31 9.60 -23.09 18.08
CA ARG A 31 9.68 -22.47 16.73
C ARG A 31 9.14 -21.05 16.74
N LYS A 32 8.02 -20.80 17.42
CA LYS A 32 7.51 -19.42 17.62
C LYS A 32 8.51 -18.57 18.40
N GLN A 33 9.07 -19.06 19.50
CA GLN A 33 10.05 -18.33 20.30
C GLN A 33 11.37 -18.06 19.54
N ALA A 34 11.83 -19.00 18.72
CA ALA A 34 12.99 -18.82 17.84
C ALA A 34 12.71 -17.86 16.66
N ALA A 35 11.45 -17.75 16.21
CA ALA A 35 11.04 -16.71 15.26
C ALA A 35 11.04 -15.30 15.88
N PHE A 36 11.06 -15.20 17.22
CA PHE A 36 11.17 -13.96 18.00
C PHE A 36 12.63 -13.68 18.43
N THR A 37 13.62 -14.01 17.59
CA THR A 37 15.00 -13.53 17.79
C THR A 37 15.13 -12.05 17.41
N ARG A 38 16.05 -11.34 18.05
CA ARG A 38 16.34 -9.91 17.79
C ARG A 38 16.61 -9.61 16.31
N GLU A 39 17.22 -10.55 15.60
CA GLU A 39 17.50 -10.50 14.15
C GLU A 39 16.22 -10.59 13.30
N ASN A 40 15.22 -11.38 13.72
CA ASN A 40 13.93 -11.45 13.04
C ASN A 40 13.05 -10.22 13.30
N VAL A 41 13.21 -9.56 14.45
CA VAL A 41 12.63 -8.22 14.69
C VAL A 41 13.31 -7.20 13.77
N GLY A 42 14.63 -7.31 13.60
CA GLY A 42 15.45 -6.47 12.70
C GLY A 42 14.91 -6.43 11.28
N ALA A 43 14.67 -7.57 10.63
CA ALA A 43 14.23 -7.51 9.23
C ALA A 43 12.81 -6.95 9.01
N VAL A 44 11.87 -7.04 9.98
CA VAL A 44 10.55 -6.36 9.85
C VAL A 44 10.72 -4.85 10.02
N TYR A 45 11.64 -4.46 10.90
CA TYR A 45 12.04 -3.08 11.08
C TYR A 45 12.70 -2.51 9.81
N ASP A 46 13.63 -3.25 9.21
CA ASP A 46 14.31 -2.84 7.97
C ASP A 46 13.31 -2.68 6.82
N ASP A 47 12.35 -3.61 6.69
CA ASP A 47 11.25 -3.50 5.71
C ASP A 47 10.45 -2.19 5.91
N LEU A 48 10.16 -1.81 7.18
CA LEU A 48 9.43 -0.57 7.48
C LEU A 48 10.26 0.68 7.15
N GLN A 49 11.56 0.64 7.43
CA GLN A 49 12.46 1.74 7.09
C GLN A 49 12.61 1.90 5.58
N ALA A 50 12.73 0.81 4.84
CA ALA A 50 12.74 0.81 3.39
C ALA A 50 11.42 1.37 2.82
N ALA A 51 10.27 0.98 3.39
CA ALA A 51 8.98 1.52 3.00
C ALA A 51 8.88 3.04 3.25
N ARG A 52 9.37 3.54 4.39
CA ARG A 52 9.43 4.98 4.69
C ARG A 52 10.33 5.73 3.70
N ALA A 53 11.54 5.23 3.45
CA ALA A 53 12.46 5.80 2.47
C ALA A 53 11.81 5.94 1.08
N ARG A 54 11.11 4.89 0.66
CA ARG A 54 10.39 4.84 -0.62
C ARG A 54 9.23 5.85 -0.65
N CYS A 55 8.36 5.87 0.36
CA CYS A 55 7.22 6.79 0.38
C CYS A 55 7.69 8.26 0.40
N LEU A 56 8.82 8.56 1.05
CA LEU A 56 9.45 9.88 0.98
C LEU A 56 9.93 10.24 -0.43
N ALA A 57 10.51 9.27 -1.15
CA ALA A 57 10.98 9.45 -2.52
C ALA A 57 9.81 9.64 -3.49
N GLU A 58 8.77 8.81 -3.41
CA GLU A 58 7.58 8.90 -4.26
C GLU A 58 6.79 10.18 -4.03
N LYS A 59 6.61 10.59 -2.78
CA LYS A 59 5.97 11.87 -2.48
C LYS A 59 6.65 13.03 -3.22
N ARG A 60 7.99 13.02 -3.28
CA ARG A 60 8.76 14.02 -4.01
C ARG A 60 8.64 13.82 -5.53
N ALA A 61 8.69 12.58 -6.00
CA ALA A 61 8.56 12.26 -7.41
C ALA A 61 7.19 12.70 -7.97
N PHE A 62 6.09 12.41 -7.27
CA PHE A 62 4.76 12.84 -7.67
C PHE A 62 4.61 14.36 -7.68
N ALA A 63 5.18 15.08 -6.72
CA ALA A 63 5.18 16.54 -6.74
C ALA A 63 5.90 17.10 -7.98
N LEU A 64 7.07 16.54 -8.32
CA LEU A 64 7.82 16.94 -9.52
C LEU A 64 7.07 16.58 -10.81
N LEU A 65 6.44 15.41 -10.86
CA LEU A 65 5.59 14.99 -11.99
C LEU A 65 4.37 15.91 -12.13
N ALA A 66 3.77 16.35 -11.02
CA ALA A 66 2.64 17.27 -11.05
C ALA A 66 3.03 18.62 -11.66
N ASP A 67 4.20 19.14 -11.30
CA ASP A 67 4.75 20.36 -11.90
C ASP A 67 5.04 20.17 -13.39
N ALA A 68 5.66 19.04 -13.77
CA ALA A 68 5.90 18.71 -15.17
C ALA A 68 4.61 18.58 -15.99
N ALA A 69 3.56 17.97 -15.42
CA ALA A 69 2.24 17.85 -16.05
C ALA A 69 1.61 19.23 -16.30
N ARG A 70 1.68 20.14 -15.32
CA ARG A 70 1.24 21.53 -15.49
C ARG A 70 2.03 22.23 -16.59
N SER A 71 3.35 22.13 -16.60
CA SER A 71 4.20 22.71 -17.66
C SER A 71 3.93 22.14 -19.04
N ALA A 72 3.50 20.87 -19.14
CA ALA A 72 3.11 20.22 -20.38
C ALA A 72 1.67 20.52 -20.82
N GLY A 73 0.95 21.42 -20.14
CA GLY A 73 -0.43 21.77 -20.48
C GLY A 73 -1.47 20.72 -20.07
N ARG A 74 -1.13 19.84 -19.12
CA ARG A 74 -2.00 18.77 -18.59
C ARG A 74 -2.31 18.99 -17.10
N PRO A 75 -2.99 20.09 -16.75
CA PRO A 75 -3.15 20.49 -15.34
C PRO A 75 -4.07 19.55 -14.55
N GLU A 76 -4.99 18.84 -15.20
CA GLU A 76 -5.83 17.81 -14.55
C GLU A 76 -4.99 16.61 -14.09
N ASP A 77 -4.04 16.16 -14.90
CA ASP A 77 -3.11 15.10 -14.50
C ASP A 77 -2.21 15.57 -13.36
N GLY A 78 -1.81 16.85 -13.38
CA GLY A 78 -1.13 17.50 -12.26
C GLY A 78 -1.91 17.42 -10.95
N ALA A 79 -3.22 17.66 -10.97
CA ALA A 79 -4.07 17.55 -9.78
C ALA A 79 -4.18 16.12 -9.25
N VAL A 80 -4.25 15.12 -10.14
CA VAL A 80 -4.24 13.70 -9.75
C VAL A 80 -2.89 13.33 -9.12
N LEU A 81 -1.78 13.80 -9.68
CA LEU A 81 -0.43 13.56 -9.15
C LEU A 81 -0.23 14.23 -7.78
N ASP A 82 -0.79 15.42 -7.55
CA ASP A 82 -0.81 16.05 -6.22
C ASP A 82 -1.61 15.21 -5.21
N ALA A 83 -2.71 14.60 -5.64
CA ALA A 83 -3.49 13.68 -4.80
C ALA A 83 -2.72 12.38 -4.49
N LEU A 84 -1.97 11.83 -5.45
CA LEU A 84 -1.06 10.70 -5.20
C LEU A 84 0.05 11.07 -4.20
N ALA A 85 0.64 12.27 -4.32
CA ALA A 85 1.59 12.79 -3.32
C ALA A 85 0.95 12.97 -1.93
N ALA A 86 -0.35 13.30 -1.87
CA ALA A 86 -1.11 13.29 -0.62
C ALA A 86 -1.31 11.87 -0.07
N GLY A 87 -1.50 10.88 -0.95
CA GLY A 87 -1.56 9.46 -0.57
C GLY A 87 -0.28 8.96 0.09
N GLU A 88 0.87 9.32 -0.45
CA GLU A 88 2.16 8.99 0.17
C GLU A 88 2.33 9.62 1.56
N ARG A 89 1.71 10.77 1.84
CA ARG A 89 1.68 11.33 3.20
C ARG A 89 0.84 10.47 4.14
N ALA A 90 -0.27 9.91 3.67
CA ALA A 90 -1.09 8.98 4.45
C ALA A 90 -0.32 7.67 4.73
N HIS A 91 0.41 7.14 3.74
CA HIS A 91 1.29 5.98 3.92
C HIS A 91 2.36 6.24 4.99
N LEU A 92 3.04 7.39 4.92
CA LEU A 92 4.02 7.80 5.91
C LEU A 92 3.41 7.91 7.31
N ALA A 93 2.22 8.52 7.45
CA ALA A 93 1.54 8.61 8.74
C ALA A 93 1.19 7.23 9.32
N ALA A 94 0.75 6.30 8.48
CA ALA A 94 0.46 4.93 8.88
C ALA A 94 1.73 4.16 9.30
N LEU A 95 2.84 4.35 8.59
CA LEU A 95 4.14 3.77 8.93
C LEU A 95 4.71 4.37 10.24
N GLU A 96 4.54 5.68 10.46
CA GLU A 96 4.97 6.39 11.67
C GLU A 96 4.26 5.89 12.94
N ALA A 97 3.03 5.38 12.82
CA ALA A 97 2.31 4.79 13.97
C ALA A 97 3.08 3.60 14.59
N PHE A 98 3.97 2.95 13.83
CA PHE A 98 4.82 1.86 14.31
C PHE A 98 6.20 2.34 14.79
N ARG A 99 6.53 3.63 14.67
CA ARG A 99 7.87 4.17 15.00
C ARG A 99 8.21 4.11 16.49
N GLY A 100 7.27 4.54 17.34
CA GLY A 100 7.44 4.51 18.80
C GLY A 100 7.68 3.10 19.35
N PRO A 101 6.83 2.11 18.99
CA PRO A 101 7.01 0.71 19.40
C PRO A 101 8.29 0.04 18.89
N LEU A 102 8.92 0.56 17.82
CA LEU A 102 10.05 -0.08 17.13
C LEU A 102 11.37 0.71 17.22
N HIS A 103 11.40 1.82 17.96
CA HIS A 103 12.58 2.70 18.12
C HIS A 103 13.22 3.15 16.79
N ALA A 104 12.38 3.49 15.79
CA ALA A 104 12.87 3.79 14.45
C ALA A 104 13.52 5.16 14.27
N GLU A 105 14.72 5.17 13.68
CA GLU A 105 15.49 6.36 13.31
C GLU A 105 14.84 7.13 12.16
N SER A 106 15.24 8.40 11.97
CA SER A 106 14.93 9.15 10.75
C SER A 106 15.61 8.49 9.56
N VAL A 107 14.91 8.42 8.43
CA VAL A 107 15.42 7.77 7.22
C VAL A 107 15.42 8.76 6.08
N ASP A 108 16.50 8.75 5.31
CA ASP A 108 16.61 9.51 4.08
C ASP A 108 15.73 8.91 2.97
N PRO A 109 15.19 9.73 2.06
CA PRO A 109 14.45 9.23 0.91
C PRO A 109 15.32 8.29 0.07
N ALA A 110 14.69 7.27 -0.51
CA ALA A 110 15.33 6.40 -1.49
C ALA A 110 15.84 7.22 -2.70
N ALA A 111 17.00 6.84 -3.23
CA ALA A 111 17.59 7.51 -4.38
C ALA A 111 16.86 7.09 -5.67
N TYR A 112 16.20 8.04 -6.32
CA TYR A 112 15.58 7.84 -7.64
C TYR A 112 16.42 8.48 -8.74
N PRO A 113 16.47 7.89 -9.94
CA PRO A 113 17.08 8.54 -11.09
C PRO A 113 16.35 9.85 -11.40
N SER A 114 17.05 10.78 -12.05
CA SER A 114 16.42 12.01 -12.56
C SER A 114 15.26 11.68 -13.49
N LEU A 115 14.18 12.46 -13.40
CA LEU A 115 13.03 12.31 -14.29
C LEU A 115 13.48 12.47 -15.76
N PRO A 116 13.00 11.62 -16.68
CA PRO A 116 13.23 11.83 -18.11
C PRO A 116 12.56 13.13 -18.57
N SER A 117 12.97 13.63 -19.74
CA SER A 117 12.43 14.87 -20.32
C SER A 117 10.97 14.74 -20.77
N SER A 118 10.55 13.53 -21.16
CA SER A 118 9.17 13.21 -21.54
C SER A 118 8.33 12.91 -20.30
N LEU A 119 7.21 13.62 -20.15
CA LEU A 119 6.24 13.36 -19.08
C LEU A 119 5.68 11.94 -19.15
N ASP A 120 5.34 11.46 -20.35
CA ASP A 120 4.74 10.13 -20.52
C ASP A 120 5.73 9.03 -20.14
N ASP A 121 7.00 9.17 -20.50
CA ASP A 121 8.03 8.22 -20.08
C ASP A 121 8.27 8.27 -18.57
N ALA A 122 8.22 9.47 -17.98
CA ALA A 122 8.32 9.64 -16.54
C ALA A 122 7.16 8.95 -15.80
N LEU A 123 5.94 9.06 -16.33
CA LEU A 123 4.74 8.40 -15.82
C LEU A 123 4.80 6.88 -15.97
N ARG A 124 5.29 6.36 -17.10
CA ARG A 124 5.51 4.90 -17.28
C ARG A 124 6.54 4.36 -16.29
N ILE A 125 7.64 5.09 -16.06
CA ILE A 125 8.65 4.71 -15.07
C ILE A 125 8.05 4.73 -13.66
N ALA A 126 7.23 5.74 -13.33
CA ALA A 126 6.52 5.77 -12.06
C ALA A 126 5.58 4.57 -11.92
N ALA A 127 4.75 4.29 -12.93
CA ALA A 127 3.84 3.15 -12.95
C ALA A 127 4.57 1.81 -12.73
N GLY A 128 5.66 1.57 -13.47
CA GLY A 128 6.46 0.35 -13.31
C GLY A 128 7.06 0.21 -11.91
N ARG A 129 7.59 1.31 -11.35
CA ARG A 129 8.16 1.30 -9.99
C ARG A 129 7.10 1.05 -8.90
N LEU A 130 5.91 1.62 -9.06
CA LEU A 130 4.76 1.40 -8.18
C LEU A 130 4.32 -0.07 -8.22
N ASP A 131 4.18 -0.63 -9.42
CA ASP A 131 3.78 -2.02 -9.62
C ASP A 131 4.84 -3.01 -9.09
N ASP A 132 6.11 -2.82 -9.44
CA ASP A 132 7.23 -3.66 -8.98
C ASP A 132 7.32 -3.67 -7.45
N TRP A 133 7.16 -2.52 -6.81
CA TRP A 133 7.20 -2.43 -5.35
C TRP A 133 6.00 -3.11 -4.71
N SER A 134 4.79 -2.85 -5.23
CA SER A 134 3.54 -3.39 -4.69
C SER A 134 3.47 -4.91 -4.82
N THR A 135 3.87 -5.46 -5.97
CA THR A 135 3.83 -6.89 -6.25
C THR A 135 5.04 -7.64 -5.73
N GLY A 136 6.18 -6.98 -5.56
CA GLY A 136 7.41 -7.56 -5.02
C GLY A 136 7.62 -7.25 -3.54
N ALA A 137 8.36 -6.18 -3.25
CA ALA A 137 8.86 -5.85 -1.92
C ALA A 137 7.76 -5.73 -0.86
N CYS A 138 6.63 -5.10 -1.20
CA CYS A 138 5.50 -4.89 -0.30
C CYS A 138 4.83 -6.23 0.08
N ARG A 139 4.59 -7.09 -0.91
CA ARG A 139 4.06 -8.45 -0.71
C ARG A 139 4.98 -9.29 0.18
N ASP A 140 6.28 -9.24 -0.07
CA ASP A 140 7.27 -10.02 0.67
C ASP A 140 7.40 -9.53 2.12
N ALA A 141 7.37 -8.21 2.33
CA ALA A 141 7.33 -7.61 3.66
C ALA A 141 6.04 -8.00 4.42
N ALA A 142 4.88 -7.99 3.76
CA ALA A 142 3.62 -8.46 4.35
C ALA A 142 3.70 -9.92 4.80
N ALA A 143 4.27 -10.79 3.96
CA ALA A 143 4.46 -12.21 4.27
C ALA A 143 5.42 -12.40 5.46
N ARG A 144 6.56 -11.69 5.47
CA ARG A 144 7.52 -11.70 6.58
C ARG A 144 6.88 -11.25 7.89
N ALA A 145 6.20 -10.11 7.89
CA ALA A 145 5.51 -9.58 9.05
C ALA A 145 4.46 -10.59 9.59
N ARG A 146 3.70 -11.23 8.69
CA ARG A 146 2.71 -12.24 9.07
C ARG A 146 3.34 -13.48 9.73
N VAL A 147 4.39 -14.04 9.12
CA VAL A 147 5.09 -15.23 9.65
C VAL A 147 5.69 -14.93 11.04
N ARG A 148 6.15 -13.69 11.25
CA ARG A 148 6.74 -13.24 12.51
C ARG A 148 5.72 -12.73 13.54
N GLY A 149 4.43 -12.78 13.23
CA GLY A 149 3.36 -12.47 14.19
C GLY A 149 2.94 -11.00 14.23
N TYR A 150 3.51 -10.13 13.39
CA TYR A 150 3.15 -8.72 13.27
C TYR A 150 1.96 -8.55 12.32
N ARG A 151 0.78 -8.96 12.78
CA ARG A 151 -0.44 -8.98 11.96
C ARG A 151 -0.87 -7.61 11.47
N ASP A 152 -0.70 -6.57 12.29
CA ASP A 152 -1.10 -5.21 11.94
C ASP A 152 -0.17 -4.61 10.88
N ILE A 153 1.14 -4.87 10.97
CA ILE A 153 2.13 -4.51 9.94
C ILE A 153 1.83 -5.26 8.63
N ALA A 154 1.54 -6.56 8.70
CA ALA A 154 1.15 -7.34 7.53
C ALA A 154 -0.17 -6.88 6.91
N LYS A 155 -1.10 -6.32 7.72
CA LYS A 155 -2.32 -5.68 7.21
C LYS A 155 -1.99 -4.36 6.53
N LEU A 156 -1.15 -3.53 7.14
CA LEU A 156 -0.69 -2.27 6.54
C LEU A 156 -0.08 -2.50 5.16
N TYR A 157 0.89 -3.40 5.01
CA TYR A 157 1.51 -3.65 3.71
C TYR A 157 0.51 -4.11 2.64
N ARG A 158 -0.49 -4.91 2.99
CA ARG A 158 -1.54 -5.28 2.03
C ARG A 158 -2.38 -4.08 1.60
N GLN A 159 -2.67 -3.16 2.52
CA GLN A 159 -3.35 -1.92 2.18
C GLN A 159 -2.49 -1.02 1.29
N LEU A 160 -1.20 -0.88 1.60
CA LEU A 160 -0.25 -0.16 0.75
C LEU A 160 -0.21 -0.77 -0.65
N GLN A 161 -0.10 -2.10 -0.75
CA GLN A 161 -0.11 -2.82 -2.04
C GLN A 161 -1.33 -2.44 -2.89
N GLU A 162 -2.54 -2.49 -2.33
CA GLU A 162 -3.77 -2.17 -3.08
C GLU A 162 -3.80 -0.70 -3.54
N VAL A 163 -3.34 0.23 -2.70
CA VAL A 163 -3.29 1.67 -3.04
C VAL A 163 -2.25 1.94 -4.13
N GLU A 164 -1.05 1.39 -3.99
CA GLU A 164 0.02 1.59 -4.97
C GLU A 164 -0.30 0.96 -6.33
N GLN A 165 -1.00 -0.18 -6.36
CA GLN A 165 -1.47 -0.76 -7.62
C GLN A 165 -2.47 0.14 -8.32
N ALA A 166 -3.41 0.73 -7.57
CA ALA A 166 -4.33 1.72 -8.14
C ALA A 166 -3.59 2.97 -8.66
N ALA A 167 -2.57 3.44 -7.91
CA ALA A 167 -1.72 4.54 -8.35
C ALA A 167 -0.92 4.19 -9.62
N ALA A 168 -0.39 2.97 -9.72
CA ALA A 168 0.33 2.49 -10.91
C ALA A 168 -0.55 2.52 -12.15
N CYS A 169 -1.79 2.03 -12.03
CA CYS A 169 -2.78 2.10 -13.12
C CYS A 169 -3.07 3.55 -13.52
N LEU A 170 -3.28 4.45 -12.57
CA LEU A 170 -3.52 5.86 -12.87
C LEU A 170 -2.34 6.52 -13.59
N CYS A 171 -1.10 6.24 -13.16
CA CYS A 171 0.09 6.73 -13.84
C CYS A 171 0.19 6.21 -15.28
N LEU A 172 -0.12 4.93 -15.50
CA LEU A 172 -0.12 4.35 -16.84
C LEU A 172 -1.24 4.93 -17.71
N ASP A 173 -2.47 5.05 -17.19
CA ASP A 173 -3.60 5.65 -17.89
C ASP A 173 -3.29 7.10 -18.30
N MET A 174 -2.63 7.88 -17.43
CA MET A 174 -2.14 9.21 -17.79
C MET A 174 -1.09 9.14 -18.90
N ALA A 175 -0.09 8.26 -18.81
CA ALA A 175 0.95 8.14 -19.83
C ALA A 175 0.42 7.77 -21.23
N GLU A 176 -0.66 6.99 -21.28
CA GLU A 176 -1.30 6.56 -22.53
C GLU A 176 -2.43 7.49 -22.99
N GLY A 177 -2.66 8.62 -22.30
CA GLY A 177 -3.77 9.54 -22.61
C GLY A 177 -5.16 8.93 -22.40
N ALA A 178 -5.25 7.85 -21.63
CA ALA A 178 -6.45 7.08 -21.33
C ALA A 178 -7.02 7.36 -19.93
N ARG A 179 -6.49 8.39 -19.22
CA ARG A 179 -6.99 8.77 -17.88
C ARG A 179 -8.52 8.93 -17.92
N PRO A 180 -9.26 8.30 -16.99
CA PRO A 180 -10.70 8.46 -16.90
C PRO A 180 -11.09 9.94 -16.82
N ALA A 181 -12.00 10.38 -17.68
CA ALA A 181 -12.58 11.71 -17.57
C ALA A 181 -13.52 11.79 -16.36
N GLY A 182 -13.59 12.96 -15.73
CA GLY A 182 -14.55 13.25 -14.67
C GLY A 182 -13.93 13.49 -13.30
N LEU A 183 -14.75 13.28 -12.27
CA LEU A 183 -14.39 13.58 -10.88
C LEU A 183 -13.43 12.52 -10.32
N PHE A 184 -12.45 12.99 -9.55
CA PHE A 184 -11.59 12.13 -8.77
C PHE A 184 -11.81 12.44 -7.30
N SER A 185 -11.80 11.40 -6.47
CA SER A 185 -11.84 11.54 -5.02
C SER A 185 -10.66 10.82 -4.39
N PHE A 186 -10.21 11.34 -3.26
CA PHE A 186 -9.06 10.88 -2.51
C PHE A 186 -9.47 10.46 -1.10
N CYS A 187 -8.99 9.32 -0.63
CA CYS A 187 -9.21 8.83 0.72
C CYS A 187 -8.08 9.29 1.65
N PRO A 188 -8.30 10.28 2.56
CA PRO A 188 -7.24 10.81 3.41
C PRO A 188 -6.67 9.79 4.41
N ALA A 189 -7.44 8.74 4.72
CA ALA A 189 -7.02 7.72 5.69
C ALA A 189 -5.99 6.72 5.15
N CYS A 190 -6.00 6.42 3.85
CA CYS A 190 -5.11 5.38 3.28
C CYS A 190 -4.44 5.79 1.97
N GLY A 191 -4.82 6.92 1.38
CA GLY A 191 -4.19 7.44 0.18
C GLY A 191 -4.81 7.02 -1.15
N LEU A 192 -5.88 6.20 -1.13
CA LEU A 192 -6.52 5.73 -2.35
C LEU A 192 -7.11 6.89 -3.15
N VAL A 193 -6.74 7.00 -4.43
CA VAL A 193 -7.40 7.87 -5.41
C VAL A 193 -8.34 7.03 -6.26
N VAL A 194 -9.58 7.48 -6.40
CA VAL A 194 -10.61 6.81 -7.22
C VAL A 194 -11.12 7.75 -8.30
N ALA A 195 -11.30 7.22 -9.50
CA ALA A 195 -11.95 7.91 -10.59
C ALA A 195 -13.46 7.63 -10.60
N GLY A 196 -14.25 8.63 -10.99
CA GLY A 196 -15.69 8.51 -11.17
C GLY A 196 -16.49 8.59 -9.87
N ARG A 197 -17.54 7.76 -9.76
CA ARG A 197 -18.44 7.81 -8.61
C ARG A 197 -17.72 7.33 -7.35
N ARG A 198 -17.60 8.23 -6.38
CA ARG A 198 -17.09 7.94 -5.04
C ARG A 198 -17.79 6.71 -4.42
N PRO A 199 -17.04 5.74 -3.88
CA PRO A 199 -17.62 4.55 -3.28
C PRO A 199 -18.27 4.87 -1.93
N ALA A 200 -19.25 4.06 -1.52
CA ALA A 200 -19.90 4.20 -0.22
C ALA A 200 -18.93 3.93 0.95
N PHE A 201 -17.95 3.05 0.74
CA PHE A 201 -16.84 2.77 1.65
C PHE A 201 -15.55 2.64 0.83
N CYS A 202 -14.42 3.10 1.38
CA CYS A 202 -13.11 2.85 0.79
C CYS A 202 -12.88 1.35 0.65
N THR A 203 -12.55 0.90 -0.55
CA THR A 203 -12.30 -0.51 -0.87
C THR A 203 -11.08 -1.07 -0.15
N VAL A 204 -10.14 -0.22 0.28
CA VAL A 204 -8.89 -0.61 0.96
C VAL A 204 -8.98 -0.50 2.48
N CYS A 205 -9.38 0.67 3.00
CA CYS A 205 -9.37 0.92 4.45
C CYS A 205 -10.76 0.90 5.10
N THR A 206 -11.83 0.65 4.35
CA THR A 206 -13.22 0.55 4.83
C THR A 206 -13.78 1.82 5.45
N LYS A 207 -13.08 2.96 5.34
CA LYS A 207 -13.59 4.26 5.79
C LYS A 207 -14.83 4.68 5.00
N PRO A 208 -15.81 5.34 5.63
CA PRO A 208 -17.00 5.82 4.92
C PRO A 208 -16.67 6.78 3.78
N GLY A 209 -17.42 6.70 2.69
CA GLY A 209 -17.23 7.52 1.49
C GLY A 209 -17.31 9.02 1.76
N PHE A 210 -18.11 9.47 2.72
CA PHE A 210 -18.20 10.91 3.04
C PHE A 210 -16.88 11.49 3.55
N GLU A 211 -15.93 10.67 4.04
CA GLU A 211 -14.59 11.10 4.46
C GLU A 211 -13.64 11.36 3.27
N PHE A 212 -14.02 10.99 2.04
CA PHE A 212 -13.21 11.28 0.87
C PHE A 212 -13.24 12.77 0.55
N GLU A 213 -12.10 13.27 0.11
CA GLU A 213 -11.92 14.63 -0.38
C GLU A 213 -11.97 14.62 -1.90
N ASP A 214 -12.53 15.66 -2.52
CA ASP A 214 -12.48 15.79 -3.97
C ASP A 214 -11.09 16.27 -4.40
N VAL A 215 -10.56 15.67 -5.47
CA VAL A 215 -9.33 16.15 -6.09
C VAL A 215 -9.66 17.47 -6.79
N ALA A 216 -8.99 18.54 -6.37
CA ALA A 216 -9.22 19.88 -6.88
C ALA A 216 -8.80 19.99 -8.35
N MET A 217 -9.75 19.76 -9.27
CA MET A 217 -9.51 19.92 -10.69
C MET A 217 -9.37 21.41 -11.05
N PRO A 218 -8.41 21.78 -11.90
CA PRO A 218 -8.34 23.13 -12.44
C PRO A 218 -9.65 23.46 -13.16
N ALA A 219 -10.13 24.70 -13.03
CA ALA A 219 -11.29 25.14 -13.77
C ALA A 219 -11.03 24.97 -15.27
N MET A 220 -11.95 24.32 -15.99
CA MET A 220 -11.87 24.26 -17.43
C MET A 220 -11.82 25.69 -18.00
N PRO A 221 -10.89 26.02 -18.91
CA PRO A 221 -10.90 27.30 -19.60
C PRO A 221 -12.24 27.48 -20.30
N GLU A 222 -12.87 28.65 -20.18
CA GLU A 222 -14.21 28.95 -20.75
C GLU A 222 -14.32 28.60 -22.24
N ALA A 223 -13.22 28.67 -22.99
CA ALA A 223 -13.15 28.30 -24.40
C ALA A 223 -13.48 26.81 -24.66
N ALA A 224 -13.07 25.90 -23.77
CA ALA A 224 -13.38 24.47 -23.89
C ALA A 224 -14.80 24.14 -23.39
N ALA A 225 -15.31 24.89 -22.41
CA ALA A 225 -16.69 24.77 -21.95
C ALA A 225 -17.71 25.21 -23.02
N ALA A 226 -17.34 26.18 -23.87
CA ALA A 226 -18.16 26.63 -24.98
C ALA A 226 -18.28 25.59 -26.12
N MET A 227 -17.25 24.76 -26.35
CA MET A 227 -17.26 23.71 -27.38
C MET A 227 -18.10 22.47 -27.01
N LEU A 228 -18.49 22.34 -25.74
CA LEU A 228 -19.32 21.25 -25.23
C LEU A 228 -20.82 21.58 -25.19
N LYS A 229 -21.22 22.79 -25.58
CA LYS A 229 -22.64 23.08 -25.79
C LYS A 229 -23.08 22.39 -27.09
N PRO A 230 -24.09 21.51 -27.07
CA PRO A 230 -24.68 21.05 -28.32
C PRO A 230 -25.27 22.27 -29.04
N GLU A 231 -24.74 22.57 -30.22
CA GLU A 231 -25.40 23.50 -31.12
C GLU A 231 -26.78 22.91 -31.48
N GLY A 232 -27.84 23.62 -31.08
CA GLY A 232 -29.15 23.48 -31.67
C GLY A 232 -30.16 22.62 -30.91
N VAL A 233 -31.03 23.29 -30.18
CA VAL A 233 -32.47 23.11 -30.41
C VAL A 233 -33.03 24.51 -30.61
N ALA A 234 -33.53 24.75 -31.83
CA ALA A 234 -34.23 25.96 -32.24
C ALA A 234 -35.60 26.08 -31.57
#